data_AF-A0A432M5T3-F1
#
_entry.id   AF-A0A432M5T3-F1
#
_cell.length_a   1.000
_cell.length_b   1.000
_cell.length_c   1.000
_cell.angle_alpha   90.00
_cell.angle_beta   90.00
_cell.angle_gamma   90.00
#
_symmetry.space_group_name_H-M   'P 1'
#
loop_
_entity.id
_entity.type
_entity.pdbx_description
1 polymer ?
#
loop_
_entity_poly.entity_id
_entity_poly.type
_entity_poly.pdbx_seq_one_letter_code
_entity_poly.pdbx_strand_id
1 'polypeptide(L)'
;MAIYTAFMLLVWPLVAKTASLPLKVLLTMAPIAPVLYVIAQMARLIRNSDEFERHTHLVALSTATAVVSALTFVAGFLATAGVVKLDGSSLLLVYPAVVFCYGLVRWRLMRSYGGSMQCEEELSIKPFMLLVLFGVVLILAAALLKGHTGERQLGFVYGTGGGFVVGGLVFIAMHAYKRKYRRE
;
A
#
# COMPACT_ATOMS: atom_id res chain seq x y z
N MET A 1 6.19 -2.79 -2.14
CA MET A 1 6.02 -1.38 -1.73
C MET A 1 7.34 -0.63 -1.61
N ALA A 2 8.38 -1.16 -0.93
CA ALA A 2 9.71 -0.53 -0.88
C ALA A 2 10.27 -0.16 -2.26
N ILE A 3 10.22 -1.08 -3.23
CA ILE A 3 10.65 -0.83 -4.61
C ILE A 3 9.82 0.28 -5.27
N TYR A 4 8.49 0.23 -5.12
CA TYR A 4 7.59 1.27 -5.65
C TYR A 4 7.92 2.65 -5.08
N THR A 5 8.13 2.76 -3.77
CA THR A 5 8.43 4.05 -3.14
C THR A 5 9.84 4.53 -3.47
N ALA A 6 10.83 3.63 -3.52
CA ALA A 6 12.17 3.96 -3.99
C ALA A 6 12.13 4.49 -5.43
N PHE A 7 11.34 3.85 -6.30
CA PHE A 7 11.12 4.31 -7.68
C PHE A 7 10.48 5.70 -7.71
N MET A 8 9.40 5.93 -6.94
CA MET A 8 8.76 7.25 -6.83
C MET A 8 9.76 8.33 -6.41
N LEU A 9 10.55 8.06 -5.36
CA LEU A 9 11.52 9.01 -4.81
C LEU A 9 12.70 9.30 -5.74
N LEU A 10 13.14 8.32 -6.54
CA LEU A 10 14.18 8.49 -7.55
C LEU A 10 13.67 9.20 -8.81
N VAL A 11 12.47 8.84 -9.26
CA VAL A 11 11.91 9.31 -10.54
C VAL A 11 11.42 10.75 -10.44
N TRP A 12 10.78 11.14 -9.34
CA TRP A 12 10.18 12.46 -9.19
C TRP A 12 11.13 13.65 -9.38
N PRO A 13 12.36 13.68 -8.80
CA PRO A 13 13.30 14.77 -9.06
C PRO A 13 13.79 14.80 -10.52
N LEU A 14 13.81 13.67 -11.23
CA LEU A 14 14.17 13.63 -12.65
C LEU A 14 13.02 14.14 -13.53
N VAL A 15 11.75 13.90 -13.16
CA VAL A 15 10.58 14.47 -13.85
C VAL A 15 10.65 15.99 -13.84
N ALA A 16 11.01 16.59 -12.70
CA ALA A 16 11.07 18.03 -12.51
C ALA A 16 12.18 18.70 -13.36
N LYS A 17 13.29 17.99 -13.61
CA LYS A 17 14.44 18.50 -14.38
C LYS A 17 14.33 18.27 -15.89
N THR A 18 13.35 17.49 -16.33
CA THR A 18 13.20 17.10 -17.73
C THR A 18 12.35 18.12 -18.51
N ALA A 19 12.95 18.74 -19.53
CA ALA A 19 12.26 19.69 -20.41
C ALA A 19 11.47 18.99 -21.54
N SER A 20 11.92 17.83 -22.01
CA SER A 20 11.27 17.12 -23.12
C SER A 20 9.98 16.42 -22.67
N LEU A 21 8.89 16.75 -23.36
CA LEU A 21 7.56 16.19 -23.13
C LEU A 21 7.51 14.64 -23.20
N PRO A 22 8.09 13.96 -24.20
CA PRO A 22 8.03 12.49 -24.28
C PRO A 22 8.76 11.81 -23.12
N LEU A 23 9.91 12.34 -22.70
CA LEU A 23 10.68 11.78 -21.59
C LEU A 23 9.98 12.01 -20.25
N LYS A 24 9.31 13.16 -20.10
CA LYS A 24 8.47 13.46 -18.94
C LYS A 24 7.31 12.47 -18.80
N VAL A 25 6.61 12.14 -19.90
CA VAL A 25 5.54 11.13 -19.91
C VAL A 25 6.09 9.77 -19.48
N LEU A 26 7.18 9.31 -20.10
CA LEU A 26 7.80 8.02 -19.76
C LEU A 26 8.16 7.92 -18.28
N LEU A 27 8.79 8.97 -17.73
CA LEU A 27 9.16 9.00 -16.32
C LEU A 27 7.94 9.02 -15.40
N THR A 28 6.90 9.79 -15.72
CA THR A 28 5.67 9.81 -14.91
C THR A 28 4.94 8.46 -14.89
N MET A 29 5.08 7.65 -15.95
CA MET A 29 4.50 6.31 -16.01
C MET A 29 5.38 5.23 -15.37
N ALA A 30 6.67 5.49 -15.11
CA ALA A 30 7.58 4.51 -14.54
C ALA A 30 7.08 3.81 -13.26
N PRO A 31 6.40 4.49 -12.30
CA PRO A 31 5.85 3.85 -11.11
C PRO A 31 4.71 2.85 -11.39
N ILE A 32 4.13 2.84 -12.59
CA ILE A 32 3.09 1.88 -12.99
C ILE A 32 3.68 0.49 -13.18
N ALA A 33 4.91 0.39 -13.71
CA ALA A 33 5.57 -0.90 -13.97
C ALA A 33 5.65 -1.82 -12.74
N PRO A 34 6.15 -1.39 -11.56
CA PRO A 34 6.16 -2.24 -10.38
C PRO A 34 4.76 -2.60 -9.88
N VAL A 35 3.75 -1.74 -10.09
CA VAL A 35 2.36 -2.04 -9.72
C VAL A 35 1.81 -3.16 -10.60
N LEU A 36 1.98 -3.07 -11.92
CA LEU A 36 1.59 -4.12 -12.87
C LEU A 36 2.29 -5.45 -12.58
N TYR A 37 3.58 -5.39 -12.21
CA TYR A 37 4.33 -6.57 -11.81
C TYR A 37 3.72 -7.24 -10.57
N VAL A 38 3.36 -6.47 -9.53
CA VAL A 38 2.69 -7.00 -8.34
C VAL A 38 1.34 -7.61 -8.68
N ILE A 39 0.55 -6.98 -9.56
CA ILE A 39 -0.73 -7.53 -10.04
C ILE A 39 -0.50 -8.87 -10.74
N ALA A 40 0.50 -8.95 -11.61
CA ALA A 40 0.85 -10.20 -12.31
C ALA A 40 1.34 -11.29 -11.36
N GLN A 41 2.06 -10.94 -10.29
CA GLN A 41 2.45 -11.90 -9.26
C GLN A 41 1.24 -12.38 -8.44
N MET A 42 0.33 -11.48 -8.07
CA MET A 42 -0.91 -11.86 -7.40
C MET A 42 -1.79 -12.75 -8.27
N ALA A 43 -1.91 -12.46 -9.57
CA ALA A 43 -2.63 -13.32 -10.50
C ALA A 43 -2.02 -14.74 -10.59
N ARG A 44 -0.68 -14.83 -10.61
CA ARG A 44 0.04 -16.11 -10.57
C ARG A 44 -0.17 -16.86 -9.26
N LEU A 45 -0.10 -16.16 -8.13
CA LEU A 45 -0.36 -16.72 -6.80
C LEU A 45 -1.76 -17.33 -6.75
N ILE A 46 -2.80 -16.54 -7.07
CA ILE A 46 -4.20 -16.97 -7.04
C ILE A 46 -4.47 -18.16 -7.97
N ARG A 47 -3.79 -18.21 -9.14
CA ARG A 47 -3.93 -19.31 -10.09
C ARG A 47 -3.33 -20.62 -9.58
N ASN A 48 -2.27 -20.55 -8.78
CA ASN A 48 -1.56 -21.71 -8.25
C ASN A 48 -2.06 -22.15 -6.86
N SER A 49 -2.91 -21.35 -6.23
CA SER A 49 -3.57 -21.69 -4.96
C SER A 49 -4.61 -22.80 -5.10
N ASP A 50 -4.88 -23.47 -3.99
CA ASP A 50 -5.99 -24.41 -3.88
C ASP A 50 -7.36 -23.72 -4.11
N GLU A 51 -8.43 -24.51 -4.21
CA GLU A 51 -9.76 -23.98 -4.51
C GLU A 51 -10.29 -23.02 -3.43
N PHE A 52 -9.99 -23.30 -2.16
CA PHE A 52 -10.50 -22.55 -1.03
C PHE A 52 -9.78 -21.21 -0.88
N GLU A 53 -8.46 -21.22 -0.96
CA GLU A 53 -7.61 -20.03 -0.97
C GLU A 53 -7.92 -19.17 -2.20
N ARG A 54 -8.02 -19.77 -3.40
CA ARG A 54 -8.40 -19.05 -4.62
C ARG A 54 -9.77 -18.40 -4.49
N HIS A 55 -10.77 -19.10 -3.97
CA HIS A 55 -12.10 -18.54 -3.70
C HIS A 55 -12.01 -17.35 -2.74
N THR A 56 -11.27 -17.49 -1.65
CA THR A 56 -11.09 -16.43 -0.65
C THR A 56 -10.43 -15.19 -1.26
N HIS A 57 -9.38 -15.36 -2.08
CA HIS A 57 -8.72 -14.26 -2.79
C HIS A 57 -9.66 -13.54 -3.75
N LEU A 58 -10.44 -14.29 -4.54
CA LEU A 58 -11.36 -13.72 -5.53
C LEU A 58 -12.51 -12.96 -4.87
N VAL A 59 -13.10 -13.50 -3.79
CA VAL A 59 -14.15 -12.79 -3.04
C VAL A 59 -13.57 -11.53 -2.38
N ALA A 60 -12.39 -11.63 -1.76
CA ALA A 60 -11.77 -10.47 -1.13
C ALA A 60 -11.40 -9.37 -2.14
N LEU A 61 -10.82 -9.74 -3.29
CA LEU A 61 -10.41 -8.80 -4.32
C LEU A 61 -11.62 -8.15 -4.99
N SER A 62 -12.64 -8.94 -5.36
CA SER A 62 -13.86 -8.41 -5.99
C SER A 62 -14.64 -7.48 -5.06
N THR A 63 -14.75 -7.82 -3.77
CA THR A 63 -15.39 -6.95 -2.78
C THR A 63 -14.60 -5.66 -2.59
N ALA A 64 -13.27 -5.75 -2.48
CA ALA A 64 -12.42 -4.57 -2.30
C ALA A 64 -12.48 -3.62 -3.50
N THR A 65 -12.41 -4.15 -4.73
CA THR A 65 -12.50 -3.33 -5.93
C THR A 65 -13.89 -2.71 -6.08
N ALA A 66 -14.97 -3.44 -5.79
CA ALA A 66 -16.33 -2.90 -5.83
C ALA A 66 -16.51 -1.73 -4.85
N VAL A 67 -16.10 -1.91 -3.59
CA VAL A 67 -16.20 -0.87 -2.55
C VAL A 67 -15.40 0.37 -2.92
N VAL A 68 -14.13 0.21 -3.29
CA VAL A 68 -13.27 1.36 -3.61
C VAL A 68 -13.72 2.06 -4.89
N SER A 69 -14.22 1.32 -5.89
CA SER A 69 -14.76 1.93 -7.12
C SER A 69 -16.00 2.76 -6.82
N ALA A 70 -16.93 2.24 -5.99
CA ALA A 70 -18.10 2.99 -5.56
C ALA A 70 -17.71 4.27 -4.81
N LEU A 71 -16.78 4.19 -3.86
CA LEU A 71 -16.28 5.36 -3.12
C LEU A 71 -15.60 6.37 -4.05
N THR A 72 -14.84 5.90 -5.04
CA THR A 72 -14.19 6.76 -6.03
C THR A 72 -15.22 7.45 -6.91
N PHE A 73 -16.30 6.78 -7.32
CA PHE A 73 -17.40 7.40 -8.05
C PHE A 73 -18.11 8.47 -7.22
N VAL A 74 -18.42 8.17 -5.95
CA VAL A 74 -19.02 9.15 -5.03
C VAL A 74 -18.12 10.38 -4.90
N ALA A 75 -16.82 10.18 -4.68
CA ALA A 75 -15.85 11.26 -4.60
C ALA A 75 -15.77 12.08 -5.91
N GLY A 76 -15.81 11.40 -7.06
CA GLY A 76 -15.85 12.02 -8.38
C GLY A 76 -17.10 12.88 -8.58
N PHE A 77 -18.29 12.36 -8.24
CA PHE A 77 -19.54 13.13 -8.32
C PHE A 77 -19.52 14.35 -7.42
N LEU A 78 -19.07 14.21 -6.17
CA LEU A 78 -18.91 15.33 -5.24
C LEU A 78 -17.94 16.40 -5.77
N ALA A 79 -16.86 15.98 -6.44
CA ALA A 79 -15.92 16.91 -7.04
C ALA A 79 -16.51 17.62 -8.27
N THR A 80 -17.23 16.91 -9.13
CA THR A 80 -17.91 17.53 -10.29
C THR A 80 -19.02 18.49 -9.89
N ALA A 81 -19.70 18.23 -8.78
CA ALA A 81 -20.71 19.12 -8.20
C ALA A 81 -20.11 20.33 -7.46
N GLY A 82 -18.77 20.42 -7.36
CA GLY A 82 -18.09 21.50 -6.65
C GLY A 82 -18.17 21.42 -5.11
N VAL A 83 -18.70 20.33 -4.56
CA VAL A 83 -18.85 20.12 -3.12
C VAL A 83 -17.48 19.88 -2.46
N VAL A 84 -16.59 19.14 -3.14
CA VAL A 84 -15.25 18.82 -2.65
C VAL A 84 -14.20 19.16 -3.70
N LYS A 85 -13.13 19.87 -3.32
CA LYS A 85 -11.97 20.10 -4.20
C LYS A 85 -10.99 18.93 -4.06
N LEU A 86 -10.98 18.03 -5.04
CA LEU A 86 -10.02 16.93 -5.13
C LEU A 86 -8.86 17.33 -6.04
N ASP A 87 -7.63 17.18 -5.54
CA ASP A 87 -6.41 17.32 -6.33
C ASP A 87 -6.04 15.97 -6.98
N GLY A 88 -5.25 15.98 -8.06
CA GLY A 88 -4.78 14.75 -8.73
C GLY A 88 -4.01 13.81 -7.79
N SER A 89 -3.43 14.36 -6.72
CA SER A 89 -2.79 13.62 -5.63
C SER A 89 -3.74 12.64 -4.92
N SER A 90 -5.07 12.88 -4.92
CA SER A 90 -6.04 12.01 -4.25
C SER A 90 -6.16 10.64 -4.94
N LEU A 91 -5.90 10.57 -6.25
CA LEU A 91 -5.92 9.30 -7.00
C LEU A 91 -4.81 8.35 -6.55
N LEU A 92 -3.74 8.87 -5.96
CA LEU A 92 -2.66 8.06 -5.40
C LEU A 92 -3.13 7.20 -4.21
N LEU A 93 -4.24 7.55 -3.57
CA LEU A 93 -4.83 6.82 -2.44
C LEU A 93 -5.72 5.65 -2.87
N VAL A 94 -6.10 5.56 -4.14
CA VAL A 94 -7.00 4.51 -4.65
C VAL A 94 -6.37 3.13 -4.46
N TYR A 95 -5.12 2.96 -4.89
CA TYR A 95 -4.45 1.67 -4.75
C TYR A 95 -4.23 1.24 -3.28
N PRO A 96 -3.72 2.11 -2.38
CA PRO A 96 -3.69 1.82 -0.94
C PRO A 96 -5.06 1.44 -0.36
N ALA A 97 -6.13 2.13 -0.77
CA ALA A 97 -7.49 1.81 -0.33
C ALA A 97 -7.92 0.41 -0.77
N VAL A 98 -7.63 0.01 -2.02
CA VAL A 98 -7.91 -1.35 -2.50
C VAL A 98 -7.17 -2.39 -1.68
N VAL A 99 -5.86 -2.20 -1.46
CA VAL A 99 -5.04 -3.15 -0.68
C VAL A 99 -5.56 -3.26 0.76
N PHE A 100 -5.94 -2.14 1.37
CA PHE A 100 -6.51 -2.11 2.72
C PHE A 100 -7.86 -2.84 2.80
N CYS A 101 -8.80 -2.51 1.90
CA CYS A 101 -10.10 -3.18 1.84
C CYS A 101 -9.94 -4.68 1.57
N TYR A 102 -9.04 -5.07 0.67
CA TYR A 102 -8.73 -6.47 0.37
C TYR A 102 -8.22 -7.21 1.61
N GLY A 103 -7.26 -6.63 2.34
CA GLY A 103 -6.73 -7.22 3.58
C GLY A 103 -7.82 -7.38 4.65
N LEU A 104 -8.68 -6.38 4.80
CA LEU A 104 -9.78 -6.40 5.76
C LEU A 104 -10.83 -7.47 5.43
N VAL A 105 -11.24 -7.57 4.17
CA VAL A 105 -12.22 -8.57 3.71
C VAL A 105 -11.63 -9.98 3.82
N ARG A 106 -10.39 -10.18 3.38
CA ARG A 106 -9.70 -11.48 3.52
C ARG A 106 -9.58 -11.90 4.98
N TRP A 107 -9.20 -10.98 5.86
CA TRP A 107 -9.11 -11.26 7.30
C TRP A 107 -10.47 -11.66 7.90
N ARG A 108 -11.55 -10.97 7.52
CA ARG A 108 -12.92 -11.30 7.94
C ARG A 108 -13.33 -12.70 7.46
N LEU A 109 -13.09 -13.02 6.19
CA LEU A 109 -13.42 -14.32 5.60
C LEU A 109 -12.65 -15.46 6.27
N MET A 110 -11.33 -15.31 6.43
CA MET A 110 -10.50 -16.31 7.10
C MET A 110 -10.98 -16.58 8.52
N ARG A 111 -11.35 -15.51 9.26
CA ARG A 111 -11.88 -15.65 10.62
C ARG A 111 -13.24 -16.34 10.66
N SER A 112 -14.12 -16.11 9.69
CA SER A 112 -15.41 -16.83 9.62
C SER A 112 -15.24 -18.30 9.30
N TYR A 113 -14.21 -18.67 8.55
CA TYR A 113 -13.90 -20.07 8.23
C TYR A 113 -13.04 -20.77 9.28
N GLY A 114 -12.70 -20.11 10.39
CA GLY A 114 -11.87 -20.69 11.46
C GLY A 114 -10.38 -20.82 11.11
N GLY A 115 -9.93 -20.28 9.98
CA GLY A 115 -8.54 -20.34 9.52
C GLY A 115 -7.67 -19.21 10.09
N SER A 116 -6.38 -19.47 10.27
CA SER A 116 -5.38 -18.44 10.53
C SER A 116 -4.82 -17.87 9.23
N MET A 117 -4.50 -16.57 9.19
CA MET A 117 -3.89 -15.89 8.02
C MET A 117 -2.41 -16.29 7.77
N GLN A 118 -2.02 -17.47 8.28
CA GLN A 118 -0.68 -18.01 8.28
C GLN A 118 -0.68 -19.24 7.35
N CYS A 119 -0.69 -18.99 6.04
CA CYS A 119 -0.16 -19.96 5.09
C CYS A 119 1.22 -19.46 4.65
N GLU A 120 2.16 -20.39 4.58
CA GLU A 120 3.61 -20.21 4.55
C GLU A 120 4.11 -19.15 3.54
N GLU A 121 5.00 -18.28 4.02
CA GLU A 121 6.07 -17.77 3.16
C GLU A 121 7.35 -17.79 4.01
N GLU A 122 8.34 -18.54 3.52
CA GLU A 122 9.63 -18.91 4.07
C GLU A 122 10.58 -17.72 4.33
N LEU A 123 10.03 -16.52 4.56
CA LEU A 123 10.77 -15.35 5.00
C LEU A 123 10.47 -15.12 6.47
N SER A 124 11.43 -15.49 7.32
CA SER A 124 11.44 -15.34 8.79
C SER A 124 11.47 -13.88 9.26
N ILE A 125 10.80 -12.97 8.54
CA ILE A 125 10.61 -11.58 8.92
C ILE A 125 9.13 -11.43 9.22
N LYS A 126 8.80 -11.34 10.51
CA LYS A 126 7.41 -11.16 10.96
C LYS A 126 6.83 -9.91 10.28
N PRO A 127 5.59 -9.96 9.76
CA PRO A 127 5.03 -8.90 8.90
C PRO A 127 5.01 -7.52 9.56
N PHE A 128 4.97 -7.46 10.89
CA PHE A 128 5.08 -6.21 11.64
C PHE A 128 6.50 -5.60 11.61
N MET A 129 7.57 -6.42 11.55
CA MET A 129 8.94 -5.92 11.39
C MET A 129 9.14 -5.35 10.00
N LEU A 130 8.47 -5.92 9.00
CA LEU A 130 8.45 -5.38 7.63
C LEU A 130 7.78 -3.99 7.58
N LEU A 131 6.71 -3.76 8.35
CA LEU A 131 6.06 -2.44 8.47
C LEU A 131 7.00 -1.41 9.10
N VAL A 132 7.69 -1.77 10.18
CA VAL A 132 8.67 -0.89 10.84
C VAL A 132 9.84 -0.58 9.91
N LEU A 133 10.43 -1.60 9.29
CA LEU A 133 11.53 -1.45 8.33
C LEU A 133 11.12 -0.53 7.16
N PHE A 134 9.92 -0.74 6.61
CA PHE A 134 9.40 0.09 5.53
C PHE A 134 9.22 1.55 5.96
N GLY A 135 8.64 1.80 7.14
CA GLY A 135 8.51 3.16 7.68
C GLY A 135 9.86 3.85 7.90
N VAL A 136 10.87 3.12 8.39
CA VAL A 136 12.24 3.63 8.57
C VAL A 136 12.90 3.98 7.23
N VAL A 137 12.75 3.12 6.21
CA VAL A 137 13.27 3.38 4.87
C VAL A 137 12.61 4.63 4.25
N LEU A 138 11.31 4.84 4.46
CA LEU A 138 10.61 6.04 4.00
C LEU A 138 11.14 7.32 4.65
N ILE A 139 11.37 7.28 5.97
CA ILE A 139 11.90 8.43 6.72
C ILE A 139 13.34 8.74 6.29
N LEU A 140 14.18 7.71 6.10
CA LEU A 140 15.56 7.86 5.62
C LEU A 140 15.62 8.43 4.20
N ALA A 141 14.79 7.91 3.30
CA ALA A 141 14.76 8.39 1.92
C ALA A 141 14.22 9.83 1.82
N ALA A 142 13.25 10.22 2.67
CA ALA A 142 12.80 11.60 2.79
C ALA A 142 13.87 12.54 3.37
N ALA A 143 14.69 12.06 4.31
CA ALA A 143 15.81 12.82 4.87
C ALA A 143 16.90 13.09 3.84
N LEU A 144 17.22 12.09 2.99
CA LEU A 144 18.23 12.20 1.93
C LEU A 144 17.79 13.07 0.76
N LEU A 145 16.48 13.16 0.49
CA LEU A 145 15.92 13.90 -0.65
C LEU A 145 15.36 15.27 -0.27
N LYS A 146 15.58 15.71 0.98
CA LYS A 146 15.10 16.98 1.54
C LYS A 146 15.49 18.22 0.72
N GLY A 147 16.59 18.15 -0.05
CA GLY A 147 17.06 19.26 -0.90
C GLY A 147 16.44 19.33 -2.31
N HIS A 148 15.65 18.35 -2.74
CA HIS A 148 15.11 18.27 -4.11
C HIS A 148 13.58 18.10 -4.18
N THR A 149 12.90 18.06 -3.04
CA THR A 149 11.46 17.75 -2.95
C THR A 149 10.70 18.88 -2.27
N GLY A 150 9.48 19.17 -2.73
CA GLY A 150 8.64 20.25 -2.16
C GLY A 150 8.11 19.91 -0.77
N GLU A 151 7.92 20.93 0.07
CA GLU A 151 7.55 20.80 1.49
C GLU A 151 6.28 19.96 1.75
N ARG A 152 5.24 20.08 0.89
CA ARG A 152 4.01 19.27 1.00
C ARG A 152 4.25 17.79 0.76
N GLN A 153 5.13 17.45 -0.18
CA GLN A 153 5.46 16.05 -0.48
C GLN A 153 6.32 15.43 0.62
N LEU A 154 7.25 16.21 1.18
CA LEU A 154 8.01 15.81 2.37
C LEU A 154 7.08 15.51 3.55
N GLY A 155 6.10 16.39 3.81
CA GLY A 155 5.09 16.17 4.85
C GLY A 155 4.31 14.87 4.66
N PHE A 156 3.91 14.55 3.44
CA PHE A 156 3.22 13.29 3.12
C PHE A 156 4.11 12.06 3.34
N VAL A 157 5.37 12.09 2.91
CA VAL A 157 6.30 10.95 3.06
C VAL A 157 6.69 10.73 4.53
N TYR A 158 6.99 11.80 5.28
CA TYR A 158 7.26 11.70 6.72
C TYR A 158 6.03 11.22 7.50
N GLY A 159 4.84 11.72 7.17
CA GLY A 159 3.59 11.30 7.81
C GLY A 159 3.29 9.82 7.56
N THR A 160 3.44 9.38 6.31
CA THR A 160 3.21 7.98 5.93
C THR A 160 4.27 7.05 6.53
N GLY A 161 5.55 7.44 6.48
CA GLY A 161 6.65 6.71 7.11
C GLY A 161 6.48 6.57 8.63
N GLY A 162 6.14 7.66 9.32
CA GLY A 162 5.85 7.68 10.74
C GLY A 162 4.67 6.78 11.12
N GLY A 163 3.58 6.84 10.33
CA GLY A 163 2.40 5.99 10.54
C GLY A 163 2.72 4.49 10.49
N PHE A 164 3.57 4.07 9.54
CA PHE A 164 4.00 2.67 9.44
C PHE A 164 4.92 2.23 10.59
N VAL A 165 5.83 3.10 11.05
CA VAL A 165 6.67 2.82 12.22
C VAL A 165 5.82 2.66 13.48
N VAL A 166 4.94 3.62 13.76
CA VAL A 166 4.07 3.60 14.95
C VAL A 166 3.12 2.39 14.91
N GLY A 167 2.45 2.16 13.78
CA GLY A 167 1.57 1.01 13.61
C GLY A 167 2.28 -0.32 13.80
N GLY A 168 3.49 -0.46 13.25
CA GLY A 168 4.33 -1.64 13.46
C GLY A 168 4.73 -1.85 14.91
N LEU A 169 5.17 -0.79 15.61
CA LEU A 169 5.54 -0.85 17.04
C LEU A 169 4.36 -1.19 17.94
N VAL A 170 3.18 -0.60 17.70
CA VAL A 170 1.94 -0.91 18.43
C VAL A 170 1.57 -2.39 18.24
N PHE A 171 1.70 -2.91 17.01
CA PHE A 171 1.43 -4.32 16.74
C PHE A 171 2.42 -5.26 17.44
N ILE A 172 3.71 -4.88 17.50
CA ILE A 172 4.73 -5.60 18.28
C ILE A 172 4.36 -5.62 19.76
N ALA A 173 4.01 -4.46 20.32
CA ALA A 173 3.65 -4.33 21.73
C ALA A 173 2.40 -5.15 22.08
N MET A 174 1.35 -5.08 21.25
CA MET A 174 0.15 -5.90 21.43
C MET A 174 0.45 -7.39 21.34
N HIS A 175 1.32 -7.80 20.41
CA HIS A 175 1.68 -9.21 20.26
C HIS A 175 2.51 -9.73 21.44
N ALA A 176 3.45 -8.92 21.95
CA ALA A 176 4.22 -9.22 23.16
C ALA A 176 3.31 -9.31 24.39
N TYR A 177 2.36 -8.38 24.54
CA TYR A 177 1.36 -8.37 25.61
C TYR A 177 0.50 -9.64 25.60
N LYS A 178 -0.03 -10.01 24.44
CA LYS A 178 -0.84 -11.24 24.28
C LYS A 178 -0.06 -12.52 24.54
N ARG A 179 1.24 -12.54 24.23
CA ARG A 179 2.11 -13.71 24.49
C ARG A 179 2.43 -13.88 25.97
N LYS A 180 2.52 -12.77 26.71
CA LYS A 180 2.72 -12.77 28.17
C LYS A 180 1.48 -13.30 28.90
N TYR A 181 0.29 -12.83 28.54
CA TYR A 181 -0.98 -13.21 29.19
C TYR A 181 -1.49 -14.62 28.83
N ARG A 182 -0.91 -15.30 27.84
CA ARG A 182 -1.27 -16.68 27.47
C ARG A 182 -0.38 -17.73 28.16
N ARG A 183 0.59 -17.29 28.96
CA ARG A 183 1.49 -18.16 29.74
C ARG A 183 1.14 -18.20 31.23
N GLU A 184 0.15 -17.41 31.65
CA GLU A 184 -0.52 -17.46 32.95
C GLU A 184 -1.85 -18.19 32.78
#